data_AF-A0A2S9GGR1-F1
#
_entry.id   AF-A0A2S9GGR1-F1
#
_cell.length_a   1.000
_cell.length_b   1.000
_cell.length_c   1.000
_cell.angle_alpha   90.00
_cell.angle_beta   90.00
_cell.angle_gamma   90.00
#
_symmetry.space_group_name_H-M   'P 1'
#
loop_
_entity.id
_entity.type
_entity.pdbx_description
1 polymer ?
#
loop_
_entity_poly.entity_id
_entity_poly.type
_entity_poly.pdbx_seq_one_letter_code
_entity_poly.pdbx_strand_id
1 'polypeptide(L)'
;IAPALADRMRPWLPRVTNGRYRDVTVDPGDLTIHVTETTGQVRQADRLSLGTTEQIYLLLRVTLSQVLSGGTETAPLIFDDVTT
;
A
#
# COMPACT_ATOMS: atom_id res chain seq x y z
N ILE A 1 -14.31 -0.23 -1.99
CA ILE A 1 -13.17 -0.01 -1.06
C ILE A 1 -11.83 0.12 -1.81
N ALA A 2 -11.54 -0.72 -2.81
CA ALA A 2 -10.27 -0.72 -3.55
C ALA A 2 -9.84 0.64 -4.14
N PRO A 3 -10.70 1.44 -4.81
CA PRO A 3 -10.30 2.77 -5.27
C PRO A 3 -9.89 3.71 -4.12
N ALA A 4 -10.63 3.69 -3.01
CA ALA A 4 -10.32 4.48 -1.83
C ALA A 4 -8.99 4.04 -1.18
N LEU A 5 -8.67 2.74 -1.19
CA LEU A 5 -7.37 2.25 -0.74
C LEU A 5 -6.25 2.80 -1.63
N ALA A 6 -6.37 2.65 -2.96
CA ALA A 6 -5.37 3.15 -3.91
C ALA A 6 -5.14 4.67 -3.73
N ASP A 7 -6.21 5.47 -3.69
CA ASP A 7 -6.14 6.92 -3.53
C ASP A 7 -5.43 7.33 -2.24
N ARG A 8 -5.69 6.60 -1.16
CA ARG A 8 -5.12 6.90 0.15
C ARG A 8 -3.67 6.42 0.27
N MET A 9 -3.28 5.35 -0.43
CA MET A 9 -1.91 4.84 -0.49
C MET A 9 -0.98 5.68 -1.38
N ARG A 10 -1.49 6.20 -2.50
CA ARG A 10 -0.74 6.97 -3.52
C ARG A 10 0.24 8.02 -2.95
N PRO A 11 -0.14 8.92 -2.03
CA PRO A 11 0.79 9.92 -1.50
C PRO A 11 1.92 9.35 -0.63
N TRP A 12 1.75 8.14 -0.09
CA TRP A 12 2.71 7.51 0.81
C TRP A 12 3.64 6.52 0.11
N LEU A 13 3.19 5.91 -0.99
CA LEU A 13 3.96 4.91 -1.74
C LEU A 13 5.37 5.38 -2.11
N PRO A 14 5.59 6.60 -2.67
CA PRO A 14 6.95 7.07 -2.95
C PRO A 14 7.77 7.26 -1.69
N ARG A 15 7.16 7.66 -0.57
CA ARG A 15 7.88 7.90 0.69
C ARG A 15 8.38 6.60 1.31
N VAL A 16 7.58 5.54 1.29
CA VAL A 16 7.95 4.25 1.89
C VAL A 16 8.86 3.42 0.98
N THR A 17 8.82 3.65 -0.33
CA THR A 17 9.64 2.91 -1.31
C THR A 17 10.83 3.71 -1.87
N ASN A 18 11.22 4.80 -1.20
CA ASN A 18 12.31 5.70 -1.60
C ASN A 18 12.20 6.18 -3.08
N GLY A 19 10.99 6.52 -3.51
CA GLY A 19 10.69 7.04 -4.84
C GLY A 19 10.72 6.02 -5.97
N ARG A 20 10.92 4.73 -5.66
CA ARG A 20 10.96 3.67 -6.69
C ARG A 20 9.61 3.48 -7.38
N TYR A 21 8.52 3.55 -6.63
CA TYR A 21 7.16 3.40 -7.14
C TYR A 21 6.35 4.68 -6.91
N ARG A 22 5.71 5.17 -7.97
CA ARG A 22 5.02 6.47 -7.99
C ARG A 22 3.50 6.38 -7.97
N ASP A 23 2.96 5.23 -8.36
CA ASP A 23 1.52 5.00 -8.41
C ASP A 23 1.20 3.58 -7.98
N VAL A 24 -0.03 3.39 -7.50
CA VAL A 24 -0.58 2.12 -7.04
C VAL A 24 -2.03 1.99 -7.49
N THR A 25 -2.39 0.78 -7.91
CA THR A 25 -3.77 0.38 -8.17
C THR A 25 -4.08 -0.88 -7.38
N VAL A 26 -5.32 -0.97 -6.91
CA VAL A 26 -5.83 -2.12 -6.15
C VAL A 26 -6.98 -2.73 -6.93
N ASP A 27 -6.90 -4.02 -7.23
CA ASP A 27 -7.96 -4.75 -7.91
C ASP A 27 -9.20 -4.88 -6.99
N PRO A 28 -10.41 -4.53 -7.45
CA PRO A 28 -11.62 -4.61 -6.63
C PRO A 28 -12.13 -6.03 -6.37
N GLY A 29 -11.74 -7.01 -7.18
CA GLY A 29 -12.18 -8.40 -7.09
C GLY A 29 -11.39 -9.21 -6.07
N ASP A 30 -10.08 -9.02 -6.00
CA ASP A 30 -9.19 -9.83 -5.14
C ASP A 30 -8.19 -9.01 -4.30
N LEU A 31 -8.23 -7.68 -4.38
CA LEU A 31 -7.32 -6.75 -3.71
C LEU A 31 -5.85 -6.91 -4.12
N THR A 32 -5.57 -7.53 -5.26
CA THR A 32 -4.22 -7.59 -5.83
C THR A 32 -3.69 -6.18 -6.06
N ILE A 33 -2.46 -5.94 -5.59
CA ILE A 33 -1.80 -4.65 -5.70
C ILE A 33 -0.86 -4.65 -6.92
N HIS A 34 -1.03 -3.65 -7.77
CA HIS A 34 -0.06 -3.30 -8.81
C HIS A 34 0.55 -1.95 -8.51
N VAL A 35 1.86 -1.82 -8.72
CA VAL A 35 2.61 -0.58 -8.55
C VAL A 35 3.28 -0.19 -9.86
N THR A 36 3.34 1.11 -10.11
CA THR A 36 4.00 1.68 -11.29
C THR A 36 5.33 2.30 -10.87
N GLU A 37 6.42 1.81 -11.46
CA GLU A 37 7.75 2.36 -11.29
C GLU A 37 7.88 3.76 -11.93
N THR A 38 8.93 4.49 -11.55
CA THR A 38 9.31 5.75 -12.19
C THR A 38 9.62 5.59 -13.70
N THR A 39 9.98 4.39 -14.13
CA THR A 39 10.16 4.05 -15.55
C THR A 39 8.84 3.88 -16.32
N GLY A 40 7.71 3.81 -15.61
CA GLY A 40 6.39 3.45 -16.18
C GLY A 40 6.11 1.95 -16.23
N GLN A 41 7.06 1.11 -15.82
CA GLN A 41 6.84 -0.34 -15.70
C GLN A 41 5.83 -0.64 -14.58
N VAL A 42 4.85 -1.48 -14.88
CA VAL A 42 3.86 -1.96 -13.89
C VAL A 42 4.29 -3.32 -13.38
N ARG A 43 4.28 -3.50 -12.05
CA ARG A 43 4.59 -4.77 -11.39
C ARG A 43 3.56 -5.11 -10.34
N GLN A 44 3.25 -6.39 -10.22
CA GLN A 44 2.48 -6.91 -9.09
C GLN A 44 3.35 -6.87 -7.82
N ALA A 45 2.78 -6.40 -6.71
CA ALA A 45 3.53 -6.12 -5.48
C ALA A 45 4.15 -7.38 -4.84
N ASP A 46 3.51 -8.54 -4.98
CA ASP A 46 3.98 -9.84 -4.47
C ASP A 46 5.22 -10.39 -5.21
N ARG A 47 5.55 -9.84 -6.38
CA ARG A 47 6.75 -10.21 -7.17
C ARG A 47 7.95 -9.29 -6.91
N LEU A 48 7.84 -8.37 -5.96
CA LEU A 48 8.91 -7.46 -5.59
C LEU A 48 9.86 -8.12 -4.57
N SER A 49 10.93 -7.40 -4.22
CA SER A 49 11.77 -7.84 -3.10
C SER A 49 10.93 -7.92 -1.82
N LEU A 50 11.29 -8.87 -0.94
CA LEU A 50 10.55 -9.13 0.30
C LEU A 50 10.26 -7.84 1.09
N GLY A 51 11.28 -7.03 1.36
CA GLY A 51 11.09 -5.78 2.12
C GLY A 51 10.19 -4.75 1.43
N THR A 52 10.19 -4.67 0.10
CA THR A 52 9.26 -3.78 -0.63
C THR A 52 7.83 -4.32 -0.56
N THR A 53 7.65 -5.63 -0.69
CA THR A 53 6.36 -6.28 -0.51
C THR A 53 5.81 -6.00 0.89
N GLU A 54 6.60 -6.23 1.94
CA GLU A 54 6.22 -5.96 3.33
C GLU A 54 5.82 -4.49 3.55
N GLN A 55 6.61 -3.54 3.04
CA GLN A 55 6.31 -2.10 3.14
C GLN A 55 4.98 -1.73 2.46
N ILE A 56 4.72 -2.24 1.26
CA ILE A 56 3.48 -1.97 0.51
C ILE A 56 2.27 -2.57 1.23
N TYR A 57 2.37 -3.82 1.70
CA TYR A 57 1.27 -4.47 2.41
C TYR A 57 1.07 -3.94 3.84
N LEU A 58 2.10 -3.39 4.47
CA LEU A 58 1.95 -2.60 5.70
C LEU A 58 1.17 -1.31 5.41
N LEU A 59 1.54 -0.57 4.35
CA LEU A 59 0.83 0.63 3.92
C LEU A 59 -0.64 0.34 3.57
N LEU A 60 -0.93 -0.80 2.93
CA LEU A 60 -2.30 -1.28 2.71
C LEU A 60 -3.06 -1.42 4.02
N ARG A 61 -2.49 -2.09 5.03
CA ARG A 61 -3.15 -2.34 6.33
C ARG A 61 -3.41 -1.05 7.09
N VAL A 62 -2.44 -0.12 7.12
CA VAL A 62 -2.61 1.23 7.69
C VAL A 62 -3.76 1.96 7.00
N THR A 63 -3.80 1.90 5.68
CA THR A 63 -4.82 2.56 4.87
C THR A 63 -6.20 1.95 5.07
N LEU A 64 -6.29 0.62 5.13
CA LEU A 64 -7.52 -0.12 5.37
C LEU A 64 -8.12 0.26 6.73
N SER A 65 -7.30 0.34 7.77
CA SER A 65 -7.71 0.80 9.09
C SER A 65 -8.37 2.19 9.03
N GLN A 66 -7.75 3.15 8.33
CA GLN A 66 -8.32 4.50 8.18
C GLN A 66 -9.65 4.50 7.43
N VAL A 67 -9.76 3.71 6.36
CA VAL A 67 -10.98 3.61 5.54
C VAL A 67 -12.11 2.97 6.33
N LEU A 68 -11.83 1.92 7.12
CA LEU A 68 -12.82 1.23 7.94
C LEU A 68 -13.27 2.06 9.15
N SER A 69 -12.38 2.85 9.75
CA SER A 69 -12.72 3.77 10.85
C SER A 69 -13.49 5.02 10.39
N GLY A 70 -13.78 5.17 9.09
CA GLY A 70 -14.52 6.31 8.56
C GLY A 70 -13.80 7.67 8.68
N GLY A 71 -12.52 7.66 9.04
CA GLY A 71 -11.70 8.87 9.21
C GLY A 71 -12.05 9.76 10.41
N THR A 72 -13.05 9.42 11.22
CA THR A 72 -13.46 10.20 12.41
C THR A 72 -12.59 9.93 13.62
N GLU A 73 -12.02 8.74 13.71
CA GLU A 73 -11.13 8.32 14.79
C GLU A 73 -9.89 7.63 14.20
N THR A 74 -8.74 7.81 14.85
CA THR A 74 -7.52 7.07 14.49
C THR A 74 -7.51 5.77 15.25
N ALA A 75 -7.75 4.66 14.56
CA ALA A 75 -7.62 3.33 15.16
C ALA A 75 -6.15 3.10 15.58
N PRO A 76 -5.90 2.59 16.80
CA PRO A 76 -4.55 2.27 17.24
C PRO A 76 -3.98 1.15 16.36
N LEU A 77 -2.72 1.31 15.95
CA LEU A 77 -1.99 0.30 15.19
C LEU A 77 -0.92 -0.31 16.10
N ILE A 78 -1.00 -1.62 16.28
CA ILE A 78 0.01 -2.41 16.99
C ILE A 78 0.81 -3.17 15.94
N PHE A 79 2.13 -3.05 16.03
CA PHE A 79 3.07 -3.72 15.14
C PHE A 79 3.91 -4.68 15.97
N ASP A 80 3.83 -5.97 15.65
CA ASP A 80 4.61 -7.04 16.27
C ASP A 80 5.43 -7.71 15.16
N ASP A 81 6.77 -7.58 15.24
CA ASP A 81 7.74 -8.10 14.26
C ASP A 81 7.28 -7.99 12.79
N VAL A 82 6.87 -6.78 12.37
CA VAL A 82 6.18 -6.55 11.10
C VAL A 82 7.06 -6.62 9.85
N THR A 83 8.38 -6.61 10.03
CA THR A 83 9.39 -6.75 8.99
C THR A 83 10.45 -7.71 9.50
N THR A 84 10.88 -8.62 8.64
CA THR A 84 11.84 -9.68 9.00
C THR A 84 13.29 -9.20 8.90
#